data_AF-A0A3D9MRC9-F1
#
_entry.id   AF-A0A3D9MRC9-F1
#
_cell.length_a   1.000
_cell.length_b   1.000
_cell.length_c   1.000
_cell.angle_alpha   90.00
_cell.angle_beta   90.00
_cell.angle_gamma   90.00
#
_symmetry.space_group_name_H-M   'P 1'
#
loop_
_entity.id
_entity.type
_entity.pdbx_description
1 polymer ?
#
loop_
_entity_poly.entity_id
_entity_poly.type
_entity_poly.pdbx_seq_one_letter_code
_entity_poly.pdbx_strand_id
1 'polypeptide(L)'
;MRTASEQSLRFLVEKWLAPEPSAPVHVTEFSRTRLGGRRYVRVATSLQAGSRGLFFFRHDDGCWCVFPPTADTPALLAHPRAA
;
A
#
# COMPACT_ATOMS: atom_id res chain seq x y z
N MET A 1 -13.63 7.75 -13.57
CA MET A 1 -12.46 6.90 -13.89
C MET A 1 -11.30 7.44 -13.08
N ARG A 2 -10.73 6.68 -12.13
CA ARG A 2 -9.49 7.10 -11.46
C ARG A 2 -8.35 6.95 -12.46
N THR A 3 -7.52 7.98 -12.60
CA THR A 3 -6.40 7.92 -13.55
C THR A 3 -5.34 6.94 -13.02
N ALA A 4 -4.57 6.31 -13.91
CA ALA A 4 -3.53 5.36 -13.49
C ALA A 4 -2.51 5.98 -12.52
N SER A 5 -2.33 7.31 -12.57
CA SER A 5 -1.46 8.07 -11.67
C SER A 5 -1.95 8.05 -10.21
N GLU A 6 -3.26 8.21 -9.99
CA GLU A 6 -3.91 8.23 -8.65
C GLU A 6 -3.87 6.88 -7.93
N GLN A 7 -3.36 5.85 -8.59
CA GLN A 7 -3.24 4.49 -8.07
C GLN A 7 -1.80 3.96 -8.18
N SER A 8 -0.84 4.85 -8.50
CA SER A 8 0.58 4.54 -8.46
C SER A 8 1.09 4.49 -7.01
N LEU A 9 2.18 3.74 -6.78
CA LEU A 9 2.81 3.66 -5.46
C LEU A 9 3.25 5.05 -4.99
N ARG A 10 3.84 5.84 -5.89
CA ARG A 10 4.30 7.21 -5.58
C ARG A 10 3.16 8.10 -5.10
N PHE A 11 2.04 8.12 -5.84
CA PHE A 11 0.88 8.93 -5.45
C PHE A 11 0.34 8.53 -4.07
N LEU A 12 0.27 7.23 -3.77
CA LEU A 12 -0.19 6.77 -2.46
C LEU A 12 0.80 7.07 -1.34
N VAL A 13 2.11 6.99 -1.61
CA VAL A 13 3.14 7.39 -0.65
C VAL A 13 2.99 8.87 -0.31
N GLU A 14 2.90 9.74 -1.31
CA GLU A 14 2.70 11.18 -1.11
C GLU A 14 1.41 11.45 -0.33
N LYS A 15 0.31 10.80 -0.71
CA LYS A 15 -1.00 10.95 -0.07
C LYS A 15 -1.03 10.53 1.41
N TRP A 16 -0.44 9.38 1.73
CA TRP A 16 -0.63 8.75 3.04
C TRP A 16 0.52 8.98 4.00
N LEU A 17 1.76 9.04 3.50
CA LEU A 17 2.93 9.30 4.31
C LEU A 17 3.23 10.80 4.41
N ALA A 18 2.81 11.60 3.42
CA ALA A 18 3.07 13.03 3.34
C ALA A 18 4.51 13.38 3.74
N PRO A 19 5.52 12.80 3.05
CA PRO A 19 6.92 13.03 3.40
C PRO A 19 7.25 14.52 3.26
N GLU A 20 8.02 15.05 4.20
CA GLU A 20 8.57 16.40 4.06
C GLU A 20 9.45 16.48 2.80
N PRO A 21 9.53 17.65 2.12
CA PRO A 21 10.25 17.76 0.85
C PRO A 21 11.72 17.29 0.90
N SER A 22 12.36 17.39 2.06
CA SER A 22 13.74 16.95 2.30
C SER A 22 13.85 15.60 3.04
N ALA A 23 12.73 15.01 3.46
CA ALA A 23 12.74 13.74 4.15
C ALA A 23 12.92 12.59 3.14
N PRO A 24 13.89 11.70 3.35
CA PRO A 24 14.06 10.56 2.48
C PRO A 24 12.90 9.57 2.65
N VAL A 25 12.60 8.86 1.56
CA VAL A 25 11.59 7.80 1.49
C VAL A 25 12.30 6.50 1.15
N HIS A 26 12.08 5.46 1.96
CA HIS A 26 12.73 4.17 1.83
C HIS A 26 11.74 3.03 1.78
N VAL A 27 12.02 2.03 0.93
CA VAL A 27 11.39 0.71 1.04
C VAL A 27 12.16 -0.07 2.10
N THR A 28 11.49 -0.41 3.20
CA THR A 28 12.10 -1.12 4.34
C THR A 28 11.80 -2.61 4.32
N GLU A 29 10.76 -3.02 3.60
CA GLU A 29 10.36 -4.42 3.44
C GLU A 29 9.66 -4.58 2.10
N PHE A 30 9.83 -5.73 1.46
CA PHE A 30 9.07 -6.11 0.27
C PHE A 30 8.97 -7.63 0.20
N SER A 31 7.79 -8.14 -0.16
CA SER A 31 7.57 -9.57 -0.29
C SER A 31 6.26 -9.85 -1.03
N ARG A 32 5.68 -11.04 -0.79
CA ARG A 32 4.38 -11.47 -1.25
C ARG A 32 3.48 -11.84 -0.08
N THR A 33 2.19 -11.57 -0.21
CA THR A 33 1.17 -12.03 0.74
C THR A 33 1.15 -13.56 0.76
N ARG A 34 0.95 -14.15 1.95
CA ARG A 34 0.93 -15.61 2.13
C ARG A 34 -0.26 -16.24 1.39
N LEU A 35 -1.41 -15.61 1.52
CA LEU A 35 -2.61 -15.94 0.76
C LEU A 35 -2.59 -15.13 -0.54
N GLY A 36 -2.76 -15.77 -1.69
CA GLY A 36 -2.86 -15.11 -2.99
C GLY A 36 -1.55 -14.62 -3.64
N GLY A 37 -0.45 -14.50 -2.90
CA GLY A 37 0.89 -14.28 -3.49
C GLY A 37 1.11 -12.89 -4.12
N ARG A 38 0.26 -11.91 -3.80
CA ARG A 38 0.35 -10.54 -4.33
C ARG A 38 1.52 -9.80 -3.71
N ARG A 39 2.17 -8.96 -4.50
CA ARG A 39 3.32 -8.18 -4.06
C ARG A 39 2.89 -7.11 -3.06
N TYR A 40 3.70 -6.90 -2.03
CA TYR A 40 3.56 -5.74 -1.16
C TYR A 40 4.92 -5.13 -0.86
N VAL A 41 4.91 -3.87 -0.43
CA VAL A 41 6.08 -3.15 0.06
C VAL A 41 5.71 -2.40 1.33
N ARG A 42 6.66 -2.27 2.27
CA ARG A 42 6.58 -1.32 3.38
C ARG A 42 7.44 -0.12 3.05
N VAL A 43 6.80 1.03 2.88
CA VAL A 43 7.50 2.30 2.65
C VAL A 43 7.51 3.08 3.94
N ALA A 44 8.66 3.63 4.31
CA ALA A 44 8.84 4.46 5.48
C ALA A 44 9.51 5.80 5.13
N THR A 45 9.23 6.82 5.91
CA THR A 45 9.87 8.14 5.85
C THR A 45 10.15 8.66 7.25
N SER A 46 11.19 9.48 7.36
CA SER A 46 11.57 10.16 8.61
C SER A 46 10.76 11.45 8.78
N LEU A 47 10.30 11.72 9.98
CA LEU A 47 9.68 12.97 10.41
C LEU A 47 10.47 13.57 11.59
N GLN A 48 10.27 14.84 11.89
CA GLN A 48 10.91 15.48 13.06
C GLN A 48 10.60 14.77 14.39
N ALA A 49 9.42 14.17 14.50
CA ALA A 49 8.97 13.44 15.69
C ALA A 49 9.21 11.91 15.65
N GLY A 50 9.92 11.38 14.64
CA GLY A 50 10.21 9.95 14.54
C GLY A 50 10.16 9.42 13.10
N SER A 51 9.62 8.22 12.89
CA SER A 51 9.46 7.65 11.55
C SER A 51 8.04 7.13 11.37
N ARG A 52 7.51 7.24 10.16
CA ARG A 52 6.21 6.65 9.79
C ARG A 52 6.40 5.70 8.63
N GLY A 53 5.71 4.57 8.66
CA GLY A 53 5.69 3.64 7.54
C GLY A 53 4.33 2.98 7.34
N LEU A 54 4.02 2.67 6.08
CA LEU A 54 2.80 1.99 5.66
C LEU A 54 3.13 0.84 4.72
N PHE A 55 2.26 -0.17 4.73
CA PHE A 55 2.25 -1.22 3.73
C PHE A 55 1.40 -0.80 2.53
N PHE A 56 1.90 -1.10 1.34
CA PHE A 56 1.22 -0.89 0.07
C PHE A 56 1.18 -2.22 -0.66
N PHE A 57 0.00 -2.58 -1.17
CA PHE A 57 -0.27 -3.86 -1.80
C PHE A 57 -0.57 -3.65 -3.27
N ARG A 58 0.01 -4.50 -4.11
CA ARG A 58 -0.25 -4.54 -5.55
C ARG A 58 -1.46 -5.42 -5.80
N HIS A 59 -2.53 -4.84 -6.35
CA HIS A 59 -3.74 -5.57 -6.75
C HIS A 59 -3.62 -6.09 -8.18
N ASP A 60 -4.50 -7.02 -8.55
CA ASP A 60 -4.44 -7.75 -9.83
C ASP A 60 -4.72 -6.85 -11.05
N ASP A 61 -5.46 -5.75 -10.83
CA ASP A 61 -5.69 -4.68 -11.81
C ASP A 61 -4.45 -3.83 -12.09
N GLY A 62 -3.35 -4.08 -11.38
CA GLY A 62 -2.17 -3.27 -11.47
C GLY A 62 -2.36 -1.89 -10.82
N CYS A 63 -3.18 -1.77 -9.79
CA CYS A 63 -3.22 -0.62 -8.90
C CYS A 63 -2.48 -0.93 -7.60
N TRP A 64 -1.93 0.11 -6.96
CA TRP A 64 -1.49 0.01 -5.57
C TRP A 64 -2.64 0.41 -4.64
N CYS A 65 -2.67 -0.18 -3.44
CA CYS A 65 -3.65 0.09 -2.38
C CYS A 65 -2.97 0.02 -1.00
N VAL A 66 -3.55 0.65 0.02
CA VAL A 66 -3.08 0.57 1.42
C VAL A 66 -3.73 -0.56 2.23
N PHE A 67 -4.53 -1.39 1.56
CA PHE A 67 -5.21 -2.55 2.13
C PHE A 67 -4.86 -3.79 1.28
N PRO A 68 -4.78 -4.98 1.90
CA PRO A 68 -4.53 -6.21 1.16
C PRO A 68 -5.65 -6.48 0.14
N PRO A 69 -5.38 -7.17 -0.97
CA PRO A 69 -6.41 -7.61 -1.91
C PRO A 69 -7.50 -8.40 -1.18
N THR A 70 -8.78 -8.21 -1.54
CA THR A 70 -9.91 -8.89 -0.87
C THR A 70 -9.77 -10.42 -0.89
N ALA A 71 -9.17 -10.97 -1.95
CA ALA A 71 -8.89 -12.40 -2.07
C ALA A 71 -7.85 -12.92 -1.05
N ASP A 72 -7.10 -12.02 -0.41
CA ASP A 72 -6.10 -12.32 0.60
C ASP A 72 -6.64 -12.12 2.02
N THR A 73 -7.91 -11.68 2.15
CA THR A 73 -8.60 -11.56 3.43
C THR A 73 -9.06 -12.95 3.90
N PRO A 74 -8.75 -13.37 5.15
CA PRO A 74 -9.29 -14.62 5.70
C PRO A 74 -10.81 -14.63 5.57
N ALA A 75 -11.40 -15.78 5.22
CA ALA A 75 -12.84 -15.89 4.95
C ALA A 75 -13.74 -15.35 6.07
N LEU A 76 -13.25 -15.35 7.33
CA LEU A 76 -13.94 -14.80 8.49
C LEU A 76 -14.10 -13.26 8.46
N LEU A 77 -13.24 -12.55 7.73
CA LEU A 77 -13.23 -11.09 7.58
C LEU A 77 -13.67 -10.64 6.18
N ALA A 78 -14.00 -11.59 5.30
CA ALA A 78 -14.49 -11.28 3.97
C ALA A 78 -15.94 -10.78 4.08
N HIS A 79 -16.16 -9.49 3.92
CA HIS A 79 -17.51 -8.97 3.74
C HIS A 79 -18.05 -9.50 2.40
N PRO A 80 -19.23 -10.12 2.35
CA PRO A 80 -19.83 -10.51 1.09
C PRO A 80 -19.97 -9.25 0.23
N ARG A 81 -19.50 -9.31 -1.01
CA ARG A 81 -19.77 -8.25 -1.98
C ARG A 81 -21.27 -8.17 -2.13
N ALA A 82 -21.88 -7.04 -1.74
CA ALA A 82 -23.24 -6.73 -2.15
C ALA A 82 -23.27 -6.73 -3.68
N ALA A 83 -24.19 -7.53 -4.22
CA ALA A 83 -24.41 -7.73 -5.66
C ALA A 83 -24.93 -6.47 -6.34
#